data_AF-A0A329SVL1-F1
#
_entry.id   AF-A0A329SVL1-F1
#
_cell.length_a   1.000
_cell.length_b   1.000
_cell.length_c   1.000
_cell.angle_alpha   90.00
_cell.angle_beta   90.00
_cell.angle_gamma   90.00
#
_symmetry.space_group_name_H-M   'P 1'
#
loop_
_entity.id
_entity.type
_entity.pdbx_description
1 polymer ?
#
loop_
_entity_poly.entity_id
_entity_poly.type
_entity_poly.pdbx_seq_one_letter_code
_entity_poly.pdbx_strand_id
1 'polypeptide(L)'
;MLEDFHGEINRRNMRMKLVRKGLLPQIIKPEFDQVSDCSTVEWKANDLKTLGVIAGGVSLTYQVYIRGVKTAGEAWALLEEHINRKTLKNLLFVAV
;
A
#
# COMPACT_ATOMS: atom_id res chain seq x y z
N MET A 1 -19.80 -6.57 0.46
CA MET A 1 -20.30 -5.25 0.89
C MET A 1 -19.60 -4.75 2.15
N LEU A 2 -19.74 -5.42 3.31
CA LEU A 2 -19.23 -4.87 4.59
C LEU A 2 -17.69 -4.93 4.74
N GLU A 3 -17.03 -5.94 4.17
CA GLU A 3 -15.55 -6.02 4.13
C GLU A 3 -14.90 -4.94 3.26
N ASP A 4 -15.61 -4.45 2.24
CA ASP A 4 -15.00 -3.61 1.19
C ASP A 4 -14.77 -2.19 1.70
N PHE A 5 -15.75 -1.65 2.43
CA PHE A 5 -15.58 -0.44 3.24
C PHE A 5 -14.43 -0.57 4.24
N HIS A 6 -14.26 -1.73 4.88
CA HIS A 6 -13.15 -1.97 5.80
C HIS A 6 -11.78 -1.93 5.07
N GLY A 7 -11.70 -2.48 3.86
CA GLY A 7 -10.52 -2.37 2.99
C GLY A 7 -10.18 -0.91 2.64
N GLU A 8 -11.16 -0.12 2.19
CA GLU A 8 -10.94 1.28 1.81
C GLU A 8 -10.61 2.19 3.00
N ILE A 9 -11.26 1.98 4.15
CA ILE A 9 -10.96 2.70 5.40
C ILE A 9 -9.52 2.40 5.85
N ASN A 10 -9.08 1.14 5.80
CA ASN A 10 -7.71 0.76 6.12
C ASN A 10 -6.69 1.38 5.13
N ARG A 11 -6.97 1.35 3.82
CA ARG A 11 -6.16 2.03 2.79
C ARG A 11 -6.00 3.52 3.09
N ARG A 12 -7.10 4.22 3.43
CA ARG A 12 -7.08 5.65 3.78
C ARG A 12 -6.30 5.92 5.09
N ASN A 13 -6.49 5.07 6.10
CA ASN A 13 -5.76 5.15 7.37
C ASN A 13 -4.24 4.97 7.17
N MET A 14 -3.82 3.99 6.37
CA MET A 14 -2.40 3.77 6.04
C MET A 14 -1.78 4.96 5.29
N ARG A 15 -2.44 5.51 4.25
CA ARG A 15 -1.96 6.74 3.58
C ARG A 15 -1.76 7.89 4.59
N MET A 16 -2.69 8.08 5.54
CA MET A 16 -2.53 9.12 6.57
C MET A 16 -1.43 8.83 7.61
N LYS A 17 -1.19 7.56 7.97
CA LYS A 17 -0.04 7.17 8.81
C LYS A 17 1.29 7.50 8.11
N LEU A 18 1.36 7.35 6.79
CA LEU A 18 2.55 7.66 5.98
C LEU A 18 2.74 9.17 5.80
N VAL A 19 1.68 9.94 5.53
CA VAL A 19 1.72 11.42 5.54
C VAL A 19 2.30 11.95 6.85
N ARG A 20 1.78 11.49 7.99
CA ARG A 20 2.24 11.88 9.34
C ARG A 20 3.69 11.47 9.67
N LYS A 21 4.35 10.71 8.80
CA LYS A 21 5.75 10.26 8.94
C LYS A 21 6.67 10.81 7.84
N GLY A 22 6.16 11.61 6.90
CA GLY A 22 6.92 12.02 5.70
C GLY A 22 7.17 10.88 4.69
N LEU A 23 6.53 9.72 4.86
CA LEU A 23 6.80 8.49 4.11
C LEU A 23 5.86 8.27 2.90
N LEU A 24 4.96 9.20 2.62
CA LEU A 24 4.05 9.10 1.46
C LEU A 24 4.78 8.94 0.10
N PRO A 25 5.95 9.58 -0.16
CA PRO A 25 6.68 9.40 -1.42
C PRO A 25 7.11 7.95 -1.72
N GLN A 26 7.24 7.09 -0.71
CA GLN A 26 7.66 5.69 -0.90
C GLN A 26 6.51 4.77 -1.38
N ILE A 27 5.26 5.26 -1.44
CA ILE A 27 4.11 4.50 -1.97
C ILE A 27 3.41 5.17 -3.16
N ILE A 28 3.62 6.47 -3.37
CA ILE A 28 3.28 7.10 -4.64
C ILE A 28 4.28 6.57 -5.66
N LYS A 29 3.81 6.04 -6.80
CA LYS A 29 4.70 5.71 -7.91
C LYS A 29 5.56 6.93 -8.25
N PRO A 30 6.88 6.79 -8.44
CA PRO A 30 7.67 7.84 -9.07
C PRO A 30 7.27 7.91 -10.55
N GLU A 31 6.16 8.61 -10.83
CA GLU A 31 5.74 8.96 -12.17
C GLU A 31 6.71 10.02 -12.70
N PHE A 32 7.70 9.53 -13.46
CA PHE A 32 8.64 10.27 -14.30
C PHE A 32 9.78 11.07 -13.65
N ASP A 33 9.80 11.29 -12.33
CA ASP A 33 10.92 11.99 -11.69
C ASP A 33 12.12 11.05 -11.43
N GLN A 34 13.18 11.20 -12.25
CA GLN A 34 14.43 10.41 -12.18
C GLN A 34 15.34 10.78 -10.98
N VAL A 35 14.86 11.63 -10.07
CA VAL A 35 15.68 12.38 -9.10
C VAL A 35 15.69 11.77 -7.70
N SER A 36 14.76 10.85 -7.38
CA SER A 36 14.84 10.07 -6.14
C SER A 36 15.84 8.92 -6.33
N ASP A 37 17.09 9.11 -5.91
CA ASP A 37 18.10 8.06 -6.00
C ASP A 37 17.81 6.92 -5.01
N CYS A 38 17.09 5.91 -5.51
CA CYS A 38 16.76 4.67 -4.81
C CYS A 38 18.00 3.84 -4.40
N SER A 39 19.20 4.18 -4.88
CA SER A 39 20.44 3.56 -4.43
C SER A 39 20.90 4.09 -3.05
N THR A 40 20.46 5.28 -2.64
CA THR A 40 20.87 5.90 -1.38
C THR A 40 20.47 5.09 -0.14
N VAL A 41 21.29 5.18 0.90
CA VAL A 41 21.01 4.57 2.21
C VAL A 41 19.75 5.17 2.84
N GLU A 42 19.51 6.47 2.66
CA GLU A 42 18.31 7.14 3.17
C GLU A 42 17.03 6.65 2.49
N TRP A 43 16.99 6.57 1.14
CA TRP A 43 15.81 6.07 0.45
C TRP A 43 15.48 4.64 0.87
N LYS A 44 16.49 3.76 0.94
CA LYS A 44 16.33 2.37 1.41
C LYS A 44 15.84 2.30 2.86
N ALA A 45 16.35 3.16 3.74
CA ALA A 45 15.88 3.23 5.14
C ALA A 45 14.43 3.75 5.23
N ASN A 46 14.02 4.67 4.37
CA ASN A 46 12.66 5.21 4.33
C ASN A 46 11.68 4.23 3.69
N ASP A 47 12.07 3.50 2.65
CA ASP A 47 11.31 2.37 2.08
C ASP A 47 11.08 1.27 3.13
N LEU A 48 12.12 0.82 3.84
CA LEU A 48 11.98 -0.18 4.92
C LEU A 48 11.08 0.29 6.08
N LYS A 49 11.15 1.58 6.48
CA LYS A 49 10.20 2.17 7.45
C LYS A 49 8.76 2.11 6.92
N THR A 50 8.58 2.33 5.62
CA THR A 50 7.28 2.35 4.94
C THR A 50 6.69 0.94 4.85
N LEU A 51 7.50 -0.05 4.46
CA LEU A 51 7.17 -1.47 4.53
C LEU A 51 6.69 -1.88 5.93
N GLY A 52 7.39 -1.46 7.00
CA GLY A 52 6.98 -1.71 8.38
C GLY A 52 5.62 -1.09 8.74
N VAL A 53 5.33 0.11 8.26
CA VAL A 53 4.02 0.78 8.46
C VAL A 53 2.89 0.10 7.68
N ILE A 54 3.17 -0.44 6.49
CA ILE A 54 2.20 -1.23 5.71
C ILE A 54 1.96 -2.57 6.40
N ALA A 55 3.01 -3.31 6.77
CA ALA A 55 2.91 -4.62 7.42
C ALA A 55 2.17 -4.56 8.77
N GLY A 56 2.44 -3.54 9.60
CA GLY A 56 1.68 -3.25 10.81
C GLY A 56 0.32 -2.56 10.59
N GLY A 57 -0.06 -2.29 9.35
CA GLY A 57 -1.31 -1.63 8.95
C GLY A 57 -2.33 -2.54 8.28
N VAL A 58 -1.93 -3.73 7.83
CA VAL A 58 -2.79 -4.72 7.15
C VAL A 58 -3.06 -5.95 8.03
N SER A 59 -4.13 -6.69 7.75
CA SER A 59 -4.43 -7.95 8.46
C SER A 59 -3.47 -9.08 8.07
N LEU A 60 -3.39 -10.12 8.91
CA LEU A 60 -2.47 -11.26 8.77
C LEU A 60 -2.50 -11.89 7.36
N THR A 61 -3.67 -11.97 6.73
CA THR A 61 -3.84 -12.46 5.36
C THR A 61 -3.00 -11.68 4.35
N TYR A 62 -2.98 -10.34 4.45
CA TYR A 62 -2.15 -9.49 3.59
C TYR A 62 -0.68 -9.52 3.98
N GLN A 63 -0.35 -9.70 5.27
CA GLN A 63 1.05 -9.87 5.72
C GLN A 63 1.72 -11.07 5.02
N VAL A 64 0.98 -12.15 4.75
CA VAL A 64 1.47 -13.29 3.97
C VAL A 64 1.76 -12.88 2.51
N TYR A 65 0.85 -12.15 1.85
CA TYR A 65 1.04 -11.71 0.46
C TYR A 65 2.21 -10.73 0.29
N ILE A 66 2.42 -9.79 1.22
CA ILE A 66 3.55 -8.83 1.12
C ILE A 66 4.87 -9.41 1.63
N ARG A 67 4.91 -10.61 2.21
CA ARG A 67 6.14 -11.21 2.76
C ARG A 67 7.26 -11.41 1.72
N GLY A 68 6.91 -11.51 0.43
CA GLY A 68 7.86 -11.70 -0.67
C GLY A 68 8.29 -10.43 -1.41
N VAL A 69 7.75 -9.26 -1.07
CA VAL A 69 8.09 -7.99 -1.76
C VAL A 69 9.42 -7.42 -1.25
N LYS A 70 10.07 -6.61 -2.08
CA LYS A 70 11.36 -5.97 -1.80
C LYS A 70 11.24 -4.47 -1.53
N THR A 71 10.14 -3.84 -1.94
CA THR A 71 9.90 -2.39 -1.75
C THR A 71 8.50 -2.09 -1.22
N ALA A 72 8.35 -0.92 -0.59
CA ALA A 72 7.04 -0.43 -0.14
C ALA A 72 6.08 -0.14 -1.30
N GLY A 73 6.61 0.29 -2.46
CA GLY A 73 5.84 0.47 -3.69
C GLY A 73 5.20 -0.83 -4.19
N GLU A 74 5.95 -1.94 -4.19
CA GLU A 74 5.41 -3.28 -4.50
C GLU A 74 4.34 -3.73 -3.50
N ALA A 75 4.61 -3.56 -2.20
CA ALA A 75 3.65 -3.88 -1.13
C ALA A 75 2.34 -3.09 -1.27
N TRP A 76 2.45 -1.82 -1.63
CA TRP A 76 1.33 -0.92 -1.84
C TRP A 76 0.52 -1.26 -3.11
N ALA A 77 1.20 -1.55 -4.22
CA ALA A 77 0.56 -1.93 -5.48
C ALA A 77 -0.28 -3.21 -5.34
N LEU A 78 0.24 -4.25 -4.66
CA LEU A 78 -0.51 -5.49 -4.41
C LEU A 78 -1.75 -5.26 -3.52
N LEU A 79 -1.64 -4.38 -2.53
CA LEU A 79 -2.75 -4.00 -1.66
C LEU A 79 -3.86 -3.28 -2.45
N GLU A 80 -3.49 -2.32 -3.30
CA GLU A 80 -4.46 -1.60 -4.13
C GLU A 80 -5.10 -2.51 -5.20
N GLU A 81 -4.32 -3.37 -5.85
CA GLU A 81 -4.84 -4.33 -6.82
C GLU A 81 -5.85 -5.31 -6.18
N HIS A 82 -5.59 -5.78 -4.96
CA HIS A 82 -6.53 -6.65 -4.24
C HIS A 82 -7.80 -5.91 -3.80
N ILE A 83 -7.68 -4.70 -3.23
CA ILE A 83 -8.84 -3.88 -2.84
C ILE A 83 -9.70 -3.56 -4.07
N ASN A 84 -9.08 -3.10 -5.16
CA ASN A 84 -9.80 -2.73 -6.38
C ASN A 84 -10.51 -3.97 -6.99
N ARG A 85 -9.89 -5.16 -6.97
CA ARG A 85 -10.56 -6.41 -7.38
C ARG A 85 -11.75 -6.78 -6.49
N LYS A 86 -11.68 -6.55 -5.17
CA LYS A 86 -12.85 -6.74 -4.28
C LYS A 86 -13.96 -5.73 -4.60
N THR A 87 -13.65 -4.45 -4.72
CA THR A 87 -14.62 -3.40 -5.06
C THR A 87 -15.31 -3.68 -6.40
N LEU A 88 -14.55 -3.97 -7.46
CA LEU A 88 -15.11 -4.30 -8.79
C LEU A 88 -16.02 -5.53 -8.76
N LYS A 89 -15.64 -6.60 -8.04
CA LYS A 89 -16.51 -7.77 -7.86
C LYS A 89 -17.81 -7.42 -7.14
N ASN A 90 -17.75 -6.64 -6.06
CA ASN A 90 -18.95 -6.24 -5.32
C ASN A 90 -19.88 -5.34 -6.15
N LEU A 91 -19.34 -4.44 -6.99
CA LEU A 91 -20.14 -3.64 -7.91
C LEU A 91 -20.89 -4.53 -8.92
N LEU A 92 -20.23 -5.55 -9.47
CA LEU A 92 -20.88 -6.53 -10.36
C LEU A 92 -21.97 -7.35 -9.65
N PHE A 93 -21.77 -7.74 -8.39
CA PHE A 93 -22.78 -8.45 -7.58
C PHE A 93 -23.92 -7.57 -7.05
N VAL A 94 -23.82 -6.24 -7.16
CA VAL A 94 -24.89 -5.29 -6.79
C VAL A 94 -25.71 -4.85 -8.01
N ALA A 95 -25.28 -5.20 -9.22
CA ALA A 95 -25.92 -4.85 -10.49
C ALA A 95 -26.71 -6.01 -11.13
N VAL A 96 -27.07 -7.04 -10.34
CA VAL A 96 -27.79 -8.26 -10.73
C VAL A 96 -28.91 -8.56 -9.74
#